data_AF-F3AEA2-F1
#
_entry.id   AF-F3AEA2-F1
#
_cell.length_a   1.000
_cell.length_b   1.000
_cell.length_c   1.000
_cell.angle_alpha   90.00
_cell.angle_beta   90.00
_cell.angle_gamma   90.00
#
_symmetry.space_group_name_H-M   'P 1'
#
loop_
_entity.id
_entity.type
_entity.pdbx_description
1 polymer ?
#
loop_
_entity_poly.entity_id
_entity_poly.type
_entity_poly.pdbx_seq_one_letter_code
_entity_poly.pdbx_strand_id
1 'polypeptide(L)'
;MAIVKHIKSRNANYSDALDYLIFQHDESTGKMILDEFNRPLRRDELYMDGLNCNPDTFDVECYECNEHFKKNRSKSEIKSHHYIISYDPADAIECDLTGEKAQALSLELAKKIFPGYQALIVTHTDGHNGSGNIHTHIVINSVRKNTVKRESYMTQPHDHEAGYKHRSTNKFLDYFKKEIMDMCIQEGLHQIDLLSPAETKVPQAEYMAQKSGQKKLEEANKKIIADGLKPTATTFQTQKQELRNAIEECSSHSKNFQEFQSLLFEKYQISVIEERGRYRYLHPDRDKRITEKALGTQYGKEHLEQLFLRKNPITILYVRSHLRLVVDLQKNVKAMQSPGYAHRVKISNLQEMANTIIYVQEHGYNTQTELKSAFSESQKQLDQATDQLMEMNADLKSINRQIHYTGQYFAQKAIYTEFLKAKNKGRFRKEHTAEIQAYEEARDWLKSFYPDGKMLPIKTLKEQKASLQEQIDQQKSSIRSLKDLTQDLRTVDKNVEAILHNQVPKKQKTREPEL
;
A
#
# COMPACT_ATOMS: atom_id res chain seq x y z
N MET A 1 1.99 -5.15 -4.98
CA MET A 1 1.59 -4.52 -3.72
C MET A 1 0.50 -5.42 -3.17
N ALA A 2 0.46 -5.70 -1.87
CA ALA A 2 -0.51 -6.69 -1.40
C ALA A 2 -1.96 -6.20 -1.57
N ILE A 3 -2.82 -7.02 -2.17
CA ILE A 3 -4.25 -6.76 -2.37
C ILE A 3 -5.10 -7.92 -1.84
N VAL A 4 -6.35 -7.64 -1.49
CA VAL A 4 -7.29 -8.68 -1.05
C VAL A 4 -8.56 -8.71 -1.90
N LYS A 5 -8.91 -9.91 -2.35
CA LYS A 5 -10.18 -10.23 -3.02
C LYS A 5 -11.06 -11.05 -2.10
N HIS A 6 -12.37 -10.80 -2.13
CA HIS A 6 -13.36 -11.58 -1.39
C HIS A 6 -14.41 -12.17 -2.33
N ILE A 7 -14.65 -13.47 -2.20
CA ILE A 7 -15.67 -14.23 -2.94
C ILE A 7 -16.58 -14.94 -1.93
N LYS A 8 -17.89 -14.86 -2.16
CA LYS A 8 -18.90 -15.60 -1.38
C LYS A 8 -19.34 -16.81 -2.19
N SER A 9 -19.15 -18.00 -1.65
CA SER A 9 -19.58 -19.24 -2.31
C SER A 9 -20.93 -19.70 -1.79
N ARG A 10 -21.82 -20.08 -2.70
CA ARG A 10 -23.06 -20.83 -2.37
C ARG A 10 -22.91 -22.32 -2.66
N ASN A 11 -21.72 -22.75 -3.06
CA ASN A 11 -21.44 -24.14 -3.37
C ASN A 11 -21.46 -24.98 -2.10
N ALA A 12 -22.31 -25.99 -2.06
CA ALA A 12 -22.42 -26.90 -0.93
C ALA A 12 -21.34 -27.99 -0.94
N ASN A 13 -20.69 -28.22 -2.09
CA ASN A 13 -19.55 -29.10 -2.17
C ASN A 13 -18.28 -28.35 -1.74
N TYR A 14 -17.80 -28.63 -0.53
CA TYR A 14 -16.57 -28.02 -0.02
C TYR A 14 -15.33 -28.65 -0.65
N SER A 15 -15.42 -29.89 -1.16
CA SER A 15 -14.32 -30.55 -1.86
C SER A 15 -13.94 -29.80 -3.13
N ASP A 16 -14.88 -29.12 -3.82
CA ASP A 16 -14.56 -28.29 -4.99
C ASP A 16 -13.57 -27.15 -4.65
N ALA A 17 -13.62 -26.62 -3.42
CA ALA A 17 -12.66 -25.60 -2.99
C ALA A 17 -11.28 -26.21 -2.68
N LEU A 18 -11.27 -27.42 -2.09
CA LEU A 18 -10.05 -28.17 -1.83
C LEU A 18 -9.36 -28.57 -3.14
N ASP A 19 -10.11 -29.14 -4.07
CA ASP A 19 -9.64 -29.56 -5.39
C ASP A 19 -9.11 -28.39 -6.21
N TYR A 20 -9.82 -27.25 -6.20
CA TYR A 20 -9.37 -26.03 -6.89
C TYR A 20 -8.01 -25.53 -6.39
N LEU A 21 -7.74 -25.69 -5.10
CA LEU A 21 -6.50 -25.24 -4.48
C LEU A 21 -5.36 -26.27 -4.65
N ILE A 22 -5.64 -27.56 -4.58
CA ILE A 22 -4.60 -28.59 -4.65
C ILE A 22 -4.17 -28.90 -6.10
N PHE A 23 -5.09 -28.84 -7.05
CA PHE A 23 -4.85 -29.28 -8.43
C PHE A 23 -4.73 -28.14 -9.43
N GLN A 24 -4.01 -28.41 -10.51
CA GLN A 24 -3.85 -27.49 -11.63
C GLN A 24 -5.13 -27.43 -12.46
N HIS A 25 -5.46 -26.22 -12.93
CA HIS A 25 -6.65 -25.95 -13.74
C HIS A 25 -6.27 -25.12 -14.96
N ASP A 26 -6.82 -25.47 -16.11
CA ASP A 26 -6.66 -24.69 -17.34
C ASP A 26 -7.36 -23.33 -17.17
N GLU A 27 -6.60 -22.25 -17.34
CA GLU A 27 -7.07 -20.89 -17.06
C GLU A 27 -8.21 -20.44 -17.99
N SER A 28 -8.30 -21.03 -19.20
CA SER A 28 -9.26 -20.64 -20.22
C SER A 28 -10.60 -21.37 -20.09
N THR A 29 -10.56 -22.61 -19.62
CA THR A 29 -11.73 -23.50 -19.54
C THR A 29 -12.17 -23.76 -18.10
N GLY A 30 -11.31 -23.48 -17.11
CA GLY A 30 -11.54 -23.78 -15.70
C GLY A 30 -11.55 -25.27 -15.37
N LYS A 31 -11.13 -26.13 -16.32
CA LYS A 31 -11.10 -27.58 -16.14
C LYS A 31 -9.79 -28.02 -15.52
N MET A 32 -9.86 -29.03 -14.68
CA MET A 32 -8.69 -29.66 -14.07
C MET A 32 -7.78 -30.25 -15.15
N ILE A 33 -6.47 -30.03 -15.02
CA ILE A 33 -5.47 -30.59 -15.92
C ILE A 33 -5.14 -32.01 -15.46
N LEU A 34 -5.15 -32.95 -16.39
CA LEU A 34 -4.91 -34.35 -16.14
C LEU A 34 -3.57 -34.80 -16.72
N ASP A 35 -2.92 -35.76 -16.06
CA ASP A 35 -1.73 -36.43 -16.57
C ASP A 35 -2.08 -37.45 -17.68
N GLU A 36 -1.05 -38.09 -18.25
CA GLU A 36 -1.19 -39.14 -19.28
C GLU A 36 -2.01 -40.36 -18.85
N PHE A 37 -2.29 -40.50 -17.55
CA PHE A 37 -3.11 -41.57 -16.96
C PHE A 37 -4.50 -41.08 -16.49
N ASN A 38 -4.94 -39.89 -16.93
CA ASN A 38 -6.20 -39.24 -16.53
C ASN A 38 -6.29 -38.93 -15.02
N ARG A 39 -5.17 -38.72 -14.33
CA ARG A 39 -5.16 -38.32 -12.91
C ARG A 39 -4.96 -36.81 -12.79
N PRO A 40 -5.62 -36.16 -11.82
CA PRO A 40 -5.41 -34.74 -11.52
C PRO A 40 -3.93 -34.40 -11.26
N LEU A 41 -3.39 -33.43 -11.98
CA LEU A 41 -2.06 -32.90 -11.71
C LEU A 41 -2.10 -31.97 -10.49
N ARG A 42 -1.26 -32.25 -9.49
CA ARG A 42 -1.09 -31.37 -8.33
C ARG A 42 -0.31 -30.13 -8.72
N ARG A 43 -0.52 -29.03 -8.00
CA ARG A 43 0.33 -27.83 -8.12
C ARG A 43 1.76 -28.14 -7.71
N ASP A 44 2.71 -27.50 -8.39
CA ASP A 44 4.14 -27.78 -8.23
C ASP A 44 4.67 -27.27 -6.88
N GLU A 45 4.19 -26.11 -6.42
CA GLU A 45 4.57 -25.50 -5.15
C GLU A 45 3.32 -25.05 -4.38
N LEU A 46 3.09 -25.70 -3.23
CA LEU A 46 1.85 -25.60 -2.46
C LEU A 46 2.17 -25.67 -0.96
N TYR A 47 1.75 -24.67 -0.21
CA TYR A 47 1.81 -24.67 1.26
C TYR A 47 0.40 -24.62 1.82
N MET A 48 0.09 -25.48 2.79
CA MET A 48 -1.28 -25.67 3.26
C MET A 48 -1.34 -25.88 4.77
N ASP A 49 -2.22 -25.12 5.42
CA ASP A 49 -2.53 -25.21 6.85
C ASP A 49 -4.04 -25.16 7.08
N GLY A 50 -4.47 -25.77 8.19
CA GLY A 50 -5.83 -25.69 8.68
C GLY A 50 -5.92 -24.88 9.98
N LEU A 51 -6.96 -24.07 10.11
CA LEU A 51 -7.31 -23.38 11.35
C LEU A 51 -8.59 -23.99 11.91
N ASN A 52 -8.53 -24.53 13.13
CA ASN A 52 -9.64 -25.25 13.78
C ASN A 52 -10.19 -26.47 13.00
N CYS A 53 -9.42 -26.97 12.04
CA CYS A 53 -9.66 -28.18 11.26
C CYS A 53 -8.32 -28.72 10.73
N ASN A 54 -8.30 -30.00 10.37
CA ASN A 54 -7.25 -30.57 9.53
C ASN A 54 -7.49 -30.14 8.06
N PRO A 55 -6.47 -29.60 7.36
CA PRO A 55 -6.65 -29.12 6.00
C PRO A 55 -7.09 -30.22 5.01
N ASP A 56 -6.62 -31.45 5.19
CA ASP A 56 -6.96 -32.59 4.30
C ASP A 56 -8.42 -33.07 4.45
N THR A 57 -9.07 -32.71 5.56
CA THR A 57 -10.46 -33.07 5.86
C THR A 57 -11.35 -31.84 6.07
N PHE A 58 -10.93 -30.70 5.53
CA PHE A 58 -11.63 -29.41 5.69
C PHE A 58 -13.10 -29.51 5.28
N ASP A 59 -13.38 -30.19 4.17
CA ASP A 59 -14.72 -30.37 3.61
C ASP A 59 -15.65 -31.18 4.53
N VAL A 60 -15.18 -32.33 5.00
CA VAL A 60 -15.91 -33.21 5.94
C VAL A 60 -16.18 -32.48 7.25
N GLU A 61 -15.15 -31.85 7.82
CA GLU A 61 -15.32 -31.12 9.08
C GLU A 61 -16.26 -29.91 8.93
N CYS A 62 -16.26 -29.23 7.78
CA CYS A 62 -17.23 -28.16 7.49
C CYS A 62 -18.65 -28.71 7.44
N TYR A 63 -18.85 -29.87 6.80
CA TYR A 63 -20.14 -30.54 6.72
C TYR A 63 -20.65 -30.92 8.12
N GLU A 64 -19.82 -31.54 8.95
CA GLU A 64 -20.18 -31.91 10.33
C GLU A 64 -20.57 -30.70 11.18
N CYS A 65 -19.80 -29.62 11.10
CA CYS A 65 -20.10 -28.36 11.79
C CYS A 65 -21.45 -27.78 11.32
N ASN A 66 -21.71 -27.79 10.02
CA ASN A 66 -22.96 -27.30 9.45
C ASN A 66 -24.16 -28.13 9.91
N GLU A 67 -24.04 -29.46 9.97
CA GLU A 67 -25.09 -30.35 10.46
C GLU A 67 -25.33 -30.18 11.97
N HIS A 68 -24.27 -30.06 12.77
CA HIS A 68 -24.36 -29.80 14.20
C HIS A 68 -25.18 -28.54 14.51
N PHE A 69 -24.90 -27.43 13.82
CA PHE A 69 -25.61 -26.16 14.00
C PHE A 69 -26.87 -26.01 13.13
N LYS A 70 -27.21 -27.03 12.34
CA LYS A 70 -28.36 -27.04 11.40
C LYS A 70 -28.35 -25.84 10.45
N LYS A 71 -27.17 -25.47 9.95
CA LYS A 71 -26.95 -24.34 9.02
C LYS A 71 -26.65 -24.85 7.61
N ASN A 72 -26.67 -23.95 6.63
CA ASN A 72 -26.19 -24.23 5.28
C ASN A 72 -26.98 -25.36 4.56
N ARG A 73 -28.29 -25.45 4.79
CA ARG A 73 -29.18 -26.46 4.15
C ARG A 73 -29.82 -25.99 2.84
N SER A 74 -29.98 -24.69 2.62
CA SER A 74 -30.65 -24.18 1.42
C SER A 74 -29.65 -23.73 0.34
N LYS A 75 -30.02 -23.82 -0.95
CA LYS A 75 -29.14 -23.42 -2.06
C LYS A 75 -28.77 -21.93 -2.07
N SER A 76 -29.57 -21.07 -1.44
CA SER A 76 -29.36 -19.61 -1.45
C SER A 76 -28.37 -19.14 -0.38
N GLU A 77 -28.12 -19.96 0.64
CA GLU A 77 -27.20 -19.66 1.73
C GLU A 77 -25.74 -19.64 1.28
N ILE A 78 -24.98 -18.68 1.80
CA ILE A 78 -23.51 -18.65 1.65
C ILE A 78 -22.93 -19.77 2.51
N LYS A 79 -22.14 -20.64 1.89
CA LYS A 79 -21.53 -21.84 2.47
C LYS A 79 -20.12 -21.57 2.94
N SER A 80 -19.34 -20.86 2.14
CA SER A 80 -17.98 -20.47 2.48
C SER A 80 -17.66 -19.06 2.00
N HIS A 81 -16.63 -18.49 2.59
CA HIS A 81 -16.03 -17.23 2.15
C HIS A 81 -14.59 -17.52 1.74
N HIS A 82 -14.21 -17.04 0.56
CA HIS A 82 -12.87 -17.18 0.02
C HIS A 82 -12.22 -15.82 -0.08
N TYR A 83 -11.16 -15.64 0.69
CA TYR A 83 -10.31 -14.47 0.65
C TYR A 83 -9.02 -14.84 -0.09
N ILE A 84 -8.56 -13.96 -0.97
CA ILE A 84 -7.31 -14.16 -1.71
C ILE A 84 -6.45 -12.93 -1.45
N ILE A 85 -5.31 -13.13 -0.81
CA ILE A 85 -4.28 -12.12 -0.60
C ILE A 85 -3.25 -12.34 -1.69
N SER A 86 -3.01 -11.37 -2.55
CA SER A 86 -1.96 -11.44 -3.58
C SER A 86 -0.91 -10.40 -3.27
N TYR A 87 0.36 -10.79 -3.20
CA TYR A 87 1.48 -9.91 -2.84
C TYR A 87 2.01 -9.13 -4.06
N ASP A 88 3.04 -8.29 -3.89
CA ASP A 88 3.77 -7.74 -5.05
C ASP A 88 4.60 -8.84 -5.71
N PRO A 89 4.55 -8.99 -7.04
CA PRO A 89 5.53 -9.83 -7.75
C PRO A 89 6.98 -9.45 -7.43
N ALA A 90 7.28 -8.18 -7.15
CA ALA A 90 8.60 -7.72 -6.76
C ALA A 90 9.00 -8.21 -5.36
N ASP A 91 8.06 -8.49 -4.45
CA ASP A 91 8.37 -8.90 -3.07
C ASP A 91 9.18 -10.22 -3.03
N ALA A 92 9.00 -11.09 -4.02
CA ALA A 92 9.75 -12.34 -4.12
C ALA A 92 11.26 -12.11 -4.38
N ILE A 93 11.62 -11.00 -5.02
CA ILE A 93 12.99 -10.66 -5.42
C ILE A 93 13.58 -9.59 -4.50
N GLU A 94 12.78 -8.58 -4.16
CA GLU A 94 13.22 -7.37 -3.47
C GLU A 94 13.04 -7.46 -1.95
N CYS A 95 12.10 -8.27 -1.47
CA CYS A 95 11.73 -8.37 -0.05
C CYS A 95 11.86 -9.80 0.52
N ASP A 96 12.52 -10.69 -0.23
CA ASP A 96 12.74 -12.10 0.12
C ASP A 96 11.44 -12.84 0.54
N LEU A 97 10.31 -12.51 -0.08
CA LEU A 97 9.05 -13.18 0.18
C LEU A 97 9.05 -14.57 -0.49
N THR A 98 9.10 -15.63 0.31
CA THR A 98 8.91 -17.01 -0.16
C THR A 98 7.48 -17.49 0.08
N GLY A 99 7.10 -18.61 -0.56
CA GLY A 99 5.81 -19.24 -0.30
C GLY A 99 5.63 -19.67 1.16
N GLU A 100 6.67 -20.17 1.82
CA GLU A 100 6.65 -20.47 3.26
C GLU A 100 6.42 -19.23 4.12
N LYS A 101 7.11 -18.12 3.80
CA LYS A 101 6.95 -16.86 4.54
C LYS A 101 5.53 -16.33 4.37
N ALA A 102 5.02 -16.29 3.14
CA ALA A 102 3.65 -15.87 2.85
C ALA A 102 2.60 -16.76 3.55
N GLN A 103 2.81 -18.08 3.59
CA GLN A 103 1.95 -19.02 4.31
C GLN A 103 1.94 -18.74 5.82
N ALA A 104 3.12 -18.60 6.44
CA ALA A 104 3.24 -18.33 7.87
C ALA A 104 2.55 -17.01 8.26
N LEU A 105 2.79 -15.94 7.50
CA LEU A 105 2.14 -14.64 7.71
C LEU A 105 0.62 -14.73 7.59
N SER A 106 0.14 -15.44 6.57
CA SER A 106 -1.29 -15.60 6.32
C SER A 106 -1.98 -16.48 7.37
N LEU A 107 -1.28 -17.48 7.91
CA LEU A 107 -1.78 -18.31 9.00
C LEU A 107 -1.94 -17.49 10.29
N GLU A 108 -0.95 -16.67 10.66
CA GLU A 108 -1.05 -15.77 11.81
C GLU A 108 -2.16 -14.74 11.64
N LEU A 109 -2.26 -14.15 10.45
CA LEU A 109 -3.38 -13.27 10.10
C LEU A 109 -4.73 -14.00 10.21
N ALA A 110 -4.84 -15.22 9.69
CA ALA A 110 -6.08 -16.00 9.76
C ALA A 110 -6.50 -16.31 11.20
N LYS A 111 -5.56 -16.63 12.09
CA LYS A 111 -5.82 -16.83 13.53
C LYS A 111 -6.42 -15.58 14.17
N LYS A 112 -5.91 -14.39 13.81
CA LYS A 112 -6.39 -13.10 14.31
C LYS A 112 -7.76 -12.72 13.74
N ILE A 113 -7.96 -12.90 12.44
CA ILE A 113 -9.14 -12.39 11.71
C ILE A 113 -10.32 -13.36 11.75
N PHE A 114 -10.07 -14.67 11.76
CA PHE A 114 -11.09 -15.71 11.71
C PHE A 114 -11.09 -16.62 12.95
N PRO A 115 -11.01 -16.09 14.18
CA PRO A 115 -10.89 -16.93 15.36
C PRO A 115 -12.12 -17.83 15.51
N GLY A 116 -11.94 -19.12 15.75
CA GLY A 116 -13.05 -20.07 15.92
C GLY A 116 -13.80 -20.45 14.64
N TYR A 117 -13.42 -19.95 13.46
CA TYR A 117 -13.85 -20.54 12.18
C TYR A 117 -12.94 -21.70 11.79
N GLN A 118 -13.51 -22.67 11.10
CA GLN A 118 -12.73 -23.60 10.29
C GLN A 118 -12.22 -22.85 9.06
N ALA A 119 -10.91 -22.86 8.84
CA ALA A 119 -10.31 -22.24 7.68
C ALA A 119 -9.27 -23.16 7.04
N LEU A 120 -9.26 -23.16 5.71
CA LEU A 120 -8.21 -23.73 4.87
C LEU A 120 -7.36 -22.57 4.35
N ILE A 121 -6.07 -22.56 4.68
CA ILE A 121 -5.10 -21.53 4.28
C ILE A 121 -4.11 -22.17 3.33
N VAL A 122 -4.06 -21.67 2.09
CA VAL A 122 -3.25 -22.27 1.02
C VAL A 122 -2.48 -21.20 0.28
N THR A 123 -1.16 -21.30 0.25
CA THR A 123 -0.28 -20.41 -0.50
C THR A 123 0.21 -21.08 -1.77
N HIS A 124 0.15 -20.32 -2.85
CA HIS A 124 0.60 -20.65 -4.18
C HIS A 124 1.67 -19.63 -4.62
N THR A 125 2.69 -20.10 -5.33
CA THR A 125 3.69 -19.25 -5.99
C THR A 125 3.43 -19.12 -7.49
N ASP A 126 2.50 -19.90 -8.03
CA ASP A 126 2.08 -19.87 -9.43
C ASP A 126 0.97 -18.84 -9.65
N GLY A 127 1.35 -17.56 -9.69
CA GLY A 127 0.41 -16.47 -10.01
C GLY A 127 -0.31 -16.68 -11.35
N HIS A 128 -1.54 -16.19 -11.45
CA HIS A 128 -2.38 -16.30 -12.66
C HIS A 128 -1.66 -15.79 -13.92
N ASN A 129 -1.81 -16.47 -15.04
CA ASN A 129 -1.15 -16.26 -16.33
C ASN A 129 0.39 -16.43 -16.30
N GLY A 130 0.92 -17.26 -15.39
CA GLY A 130 2.37 -17.40 -15.22
C GLY A 130 3.05 -16.15 -14.68
N SER A 131 2.30 -15.30 -13.96
CA SER A 131 2.84 -14.08 -13.35
C SER A 131 3.82 -14.36 -12.21
N GLY A 132 3.88 -15.60 -11.71
CA GLY A 132 4.76 -15.98 -10.60
C GLY A 132 4.42 -15.27 -9.28
N ASN A 133 3.25 -14.62 -9.20
CA ASN A 133 2.86 -13.86 -8.02
C ASN A 133 2.46 -14.81 -6.88
N ILE A 134 3.14 -14.65 -5.75
CA ILE A 134 2.80 -15.34 -4.50
C ILE A 134 1.45 -14.84 -4.00
N HIS A 135 0.56 -15.78 -3.70
CA HIS A 135 -0.77 -15.45 -3.20
C HIS A 135 -1.30 -16.52 -2.25
N THR A 136 -2.04 -16.08 -1.25
CA THR A 136 -2.63 -16.95 -0.24
C THR A 136 -4.15 -16.93 -0.32
N HIS A 137 -4.72 -18.11 -0.40
CA HIS A 137 -6.14 -18.37 -0.30
C HIS A 137 -6.51 -18.69 1.15
N ILE A 138 -7.50 -18.00 1.70
CA ILE A 138 -8.11 -18.29 2.99
C ILE A 138 -9.58 -18.62 2.74
N VAL A 139 -9.93 -19.90 2.83
CA VAL A 139 -11.31 -20.39 2.66
C VAL A 139 -11.87 -20.73 4.03
N ILE A 140 -12.88 -20.01 4.49
CA ILE A 140 -13.55 -20.29 5.76
C ILE A 140 -14.92 -20.94 5.54
N ASN A 141 -15.31 -21.82 6.45
CA ASN A 141 -16.72 -22.18 6.61
C ASN A 141 -17.52 -20.91 6.95
N SER A 142 -18.70 -20.74 6.37
CA SER A 142 -19.53 -19.59 6.71
C SER A 142 -20.05 -19.65 8.15
N VAL A 143 -20.02 -20.81 8.81
CA VAL A 143 -20.48 -21.03 10.19
C VAL A 143 -19.29 -21.07 11.14
N ARG A 144 -19.38 -20.33 12.25
CA ARG A 144 -18.35 -20.33 13.31
C ARG A 144 -18.44 -21.62 14.14
N LYS A 145 -17.34 -22.36 14.25
CA LYS A 145 -17.26 -23.62 15.02
C LYS A 145 -17.24 -23.35 16.53
N ASN A 146 -16.41 -22.40 16.97
CA ASN A 146 -16.18 -22.12 18.39
C ASN A 146 -16.58 -20.68 18.76
N THR A 147 -17.16 -20.49 19.95
CA THR A 147 -17.38 -19.15 20.52
C THR A 147 -16.03 -18.51 20.86
N VAL A 148 -15.88 -17.22 20.57
CA VAL A 148 -14.64 -16.46 20.76
C VAL A 148 -14.89 -15.13 21.43
N LYS A 149 -13.83 -14.42 21.81
CA LYS A 149 -13.96 -13.05 22.28
C LYS A 149 -14.52 -12.17 21.15
N ARG A 150 -15.44 -11.27 21.51
CA ARG A 150 -15.99 -10.31 20.54
C ARG A 150 -14.94 -9.28 20.15
N GLU A 151 -14.72 -9.14 18.85
CA GLU A 151 -13.78 -8.17 18.29
C GLU A 151 -14.45 -6.88 17.83
N SER A 152 -13.65 -5.82 17.71
CA SER A 152 -14.13 -4.46 17.40
C SER A 152 -14.83 -4.37 16.03
N TYR A 153 -14.42 -5.19 15.06
CA TYR A 153 -15.00 -5.25 13.71
C TYR A 153 -16.34 -6.00 13.65
N MET A 154 -16.70 -6.74 14.70
CA MET A 154 -17.94 -7.52 14.75
C MET A 154 -19.14 -6.61 14.95
N THR A 155 -20.11 -6.68 14.03
CA THR A 155 -21.21 -5.72 13.95
C THR A 155 -22.41 -6.12 14.79
N GLN A 156 -22.72 -7.41 14.89
CA GLN A 156 -23.83 -7.91 15.68
C GLN A 156 -23.36 -8.40 17.04
N PRO A 157 -24.23 -8.38 18.08
CA PRO A 157 -23.90 -8.93 19.39
C PRO A 157 -23.43 -10.38 19.31
N HIS A 158 -24.11 -11.22 18.53
CA HIS A 158 -23.87 -12.67 18.41
C HIS A 158 -22.79 -13.06 17.39
N ASP A 159 -22.12 -12.12 16.71
CA ASP A 159 -21.14 -12.44 15.66
C ASP A 159 -19.95 -13.28 16.20
N HIS A 160 -19.71 -13.26 17.51
CA HIS A 160 -18.63 -13.98 18.21
C HIS A 160 -19.03 -15.39 18.69
N GLU A 161 -20.32 -15.74 18.63
CA GLU A 161 -20.86 -16.99 19.16
C GLU A 161 -20.78 -18.12 18.14
N ALA A 162 -20.59 -19.36 18.62
CA ALA A 162 -20.63 -20.57 17.79
C ALA A 162 -21.98 -20.73 17.09
N GLY A 163 -21.98 -21.30 15.88
CA GLY A 163 -23.17 -21.53 15.07
C GLY A 163 -23.70 -20.31 14.31
N TYR A 164 -23.20 -19.11 14.59
CA TYR A 164 -23.50 -17.91 13.81
C TYR A 164 -22.61 -17.79 12.58
N LYS A 165 -23.12 -17.07 11.57
CA LYS A 165 -22.46 -16.97 10.27
C LYS A 165 -21.53 -15.77 10.17
N HIS A 166 -20.46 -15.93 9.41
CA HIS A 166 -19.55 -14.85 9.05
C HIS A 166 -20.27 -13.73 8.31
N ARG A 167 -19.99 -12.49 8.73
CA ARG A 167 -20.53 -11.27 8.13
C ARG A 167 -19.39 -10.43 7.57
N SER A 168 -19.19 -10.54 6.27
CA SER A 168 -18.27 -9.69 5.51
C SER A 168 -18.85 -8.27 5.31
N THR A 169 -19.02 -7.52 6.39
CA THR A 169 -19.47 -6.11 6.35
C THR A 169 -18.34 -5.19 5.90
N ASN A 170 -18.66 -3.94 5.54
CA ASN A 170 -17.61 -2.95 5.23
C ASN A 170 -16.67 -2.75 6.43
N LYS A 171 -17.21 -2.66 7.65
CA LYS A 171 -16.42 -2.56 8.89
C LYS A 171 -15.42 -3.72 9.04
N PHE A 172 -15.86 -4.94 8.76
CA PHE A 172 -14.98 -6.12 8.75
C PHE A 172 -13.92 -6.02 7.64
N LEU A 173 -14.32 -5.67 6.42
CA LEU A 173 -13.39 -5.59 5.28
C LEU A 173 -12.33 -4.50 5.49
N ASP A 174 -12.71 -3.34 6.03
CA ASP A 174 -11.78 -2.25 6.34
C ASP A 174 -10.79 -2.66 7.42
N TYR A 175 -11.26 -3.33 8.48
CA TYR A 175 -10.39 -3.90 9.50
C TYR A 175 -9.43 -4.94 8.91
N PHE A 176 -9.94 -5.86 8.09
CA PHE A 176 -9.12 -6.91 7.48
C PHE A 176 -8.06 -6.35 6.53
N LYS A 177 -8.43 -5.36 5.71
CA LYS A 177 -7.49 -4.64 4.85
C LYS A 177 -6.42 -3.93 5.65
N LYS A 178 -6.79 -3.27 6.75
CA LYS A 178 -5.82 -2.62 7.64
C LYS A 178 -4.82 -3.62 8.19
N GLU A 179 -5.28 -4.77 8.68
CA GLU A 179 -4.42 -5.81 9.23
C GLU A 179 -3.46 -6.42 8.18
N ILE A 180 -3.91 -6.53 6.92
CA ILE A 180 -3.02 -6.90 5.81
C ILE A 180 -1.96 -5.82 5.56
N MET A 181 -2.36 -4.54 5.53
CA MET A 181 -1.42 -3.43 5.35
C MET A 181 -0.39 -3.39 6.47
N ASP A 182 -0.83 -3.45 7.73
CA ASP A 182 0.03 -3.41 8.91
C ASP A 182 1.02 -4.59 8.89
N MET A 183 0.57 -5.80 8.54
CA MET A 183 1.43 -6.97 8.35
C MET A 183 2.48 -6.74 7.24
N CYS A 184 2.07 -6.28 6.07
CA CYS A 184 3.00 -6.06 4.96
C CYS A 184 4.05 -4.99 5.31
N ILE A 185 3.63 -3.89 5.94
CA ILE A 185 4.53 -2.82 6.40
C ILE A 185 5.51 -3.35 7.45
N GLN A 186 5.03 -4.13 8.42
CA GLN A 186 5.88 -4.71 9.47
C GLN A 186 6.93 -5.67 8.89
N GLU A 187 6.59 -6.39 7.83
CA GLU A 187 7.45 -7.39 7.19
C GLU A 187 8.32 -6.82 6.04
N GLY A 188 8.28 -5.49 5.83
CA GLY A 188 9.05 -4.82 4.79
C GLY A 188 8.57 -5.12 3.35
N LEU A 189 7.31 -5.53 3.18
CA LEU A 189 6.72 -5.86 1.88
C LEU A 189 6.10 -4.62 1.22
N HIS A 190 6.06 -4.61 -0.12
CA HIS A 190 5.45 -3.53 -0.87
C HIS A 190 3.94 -3.42 -0.62
N GLN A 191 3.52 -2.25 -0.15
CA GLN A 191 2.13 -2.03 0.24
C GLN A 191 1.52 -0.75 -0.34
N ILE A 192 0.24 -0.84 -0.69
CA ILE A 192 -0.63 0.29 -1.01
C ILE A 192 -1.71 0.48 0.03
N ASP A 193 -2.26 1.70 0.07
CA ASP A 193 -3.49 1.96 0.78
C ASP A 193 -4.68 1.19 0.18
N LEU A 194 -5.16 0.18 0.91
CA LEU A 194 -6.31 -0.63 0.55
C LEU A 194 -7.66 -0.02 0.95
N LEU A 195 -7.64 1.03 1.77
CA LEU A 195 -8.83 1.71 2.28
C LEU A 195 -9.28 2.82 1.33
N SER A 196 -8.33 3.50 0.69
CA SER A 196 -8.63 4.53 -0.28
C SER A 196 -9.09 3.97 -1.63
N PRO A 197 -10.01 4.64 -2.35
CA PRO A 197 -10.35 4.27 -3.71
C PRO A 197 -9.14 4.43 -4.64
N ALA A 198 -8.95 3.47 -5.54
CA ALA A 198 -7.84 3.49 -6.49
C ALA A 198 -7.86 4.72 -7.40
N GLU A 199 -6.67 5.31 -7.60
CA GLU A 199 -6.41 6.43 -8.51
C GLU A 199 -6.86 6.13 -9.94
N THR A 200 -6.47 4.96 -10.43
CA THR A 200 -6.95 4.35 -11.65
C THR A 200 -7.59 3.01 -11.33
N LYS A 201 -8.81 2.79 -11.81
CA LYS A 201 -9.60 1.60 -11.46
C LYS A 201 -9.87 0.73 -12.68
N VAL A 202 -9.18 -0.40 -12.77
CA VAL A 202 -9.45 -1.45 -13.79
C VAL A 202 -10.02 -2.68 -13.09
N PRO A 203 -11.36 -2.90 -13.10
CA PRO A 203 -11.96 -4.09 -12.53
C PRO A 203 -11.66 -5.35 -13.36
N GLN A 204 -11.73 -6.53 -12.73
CA GLN A 204 -11.47 -7.82 -13.39
C GLN A 204 -12.24 -8.02 -14.70
N ALA A 205 -13.51 -7.62 -14.75
CA ALA A 205 -14.34 -7.76 -15.95
C ALA A 205 -13.78 -6.93 -17.13
N GLU A 206 -13.20 -5.76 -16.84
CA GLU A 206 -12.59 -4.90 -17.85
C GLU A 206 -11.23 -5.46 -18.29
N TYR A 207 -10.41 -5.94 -17.36
CA TYR A 207 -9.17 -6.65 -17.68
C TYR A 207 -9.42 -7.86 -18.59
N MET A 208 -10.43 -8.69 -18.27
CA MET A 208 -10.79 -9.83 -19.10
C MET A 208 -11.35 -9.42 -20.47
N ALA A 209 -12.14 -8.34 -20.53
CA ALA A 209 -12.62 -7.78 -21.79
C ALA A 209 -11.46 -7.28 -22.66
N GLN A 210 -10.44 -6.66 -22.05
CA GLN A 210 -9.23 -6.25 -22.74
C GLN A 210 -8.47 -7.44 -23.31
N LYS A 211 -8.22 -8.50 -22.51
CA LYS A 211 -7.53 -9.71 -22.96
C LYS A 211 -8.27 -10.41 -24.11
N SER A 212 -9.59 -10.59 -23.96
CA SER A 212 -10.44 -11.20 -24.99
C SER A 212 -10.50 -10.36 -26.27
N GLY A 213 -10.63 -9.03 -26.13
CA GLY A 213 -10.64 -8.09 -27.26
C GLY A 213 -9.31 -8.05 -28.00
N GLN A 214 -8.19 -8.05 -27.27
CA GLN A 214 -6.85 -8.11 -27.84
C GLN A 214 -6.64 -9.39 -28.67
N LYS A 215 -7.04 -10.55 -28.13
CA LYS A 215 -6.95 -11.83 -28.87
C LYS A 215 -7.74 -11.78 -30.18
N LYS A 216 -8.96 -11.26 -30.17
CA LYS A 216 -9.78 -11.11 -31.39
C LYS A 216 -9.16 -10.14 -32.38
N LEU A 217 -8.57 -9.04 -31.91
CA LEU A 217 -7.87 -8.08 -32.74
C LEU A 217 -6.64 -8.71 -33.40
N GLU A 218 -5.86 -9.49 -32.66
CA GLU A 218 -4.70 -10.21 -33.20
C GLU A 218 -5.10 -11.25 -34.25
N GLU A 219 -6.18 -11.99 -34.02
CA GLU A 219 -6.73 -12.93 -35.00
C GLU A 219 -7.19 -12.22 -36.28
N ALA A 220 -7.84 -11.05 -36.16
CA ALA A 220 -8.21 -10.23 -37.31
C ALA A 220 -6.98 -9.68 -38.03
N ASN A 221 -6.00 -9.16 -37.29
CA ASN A 221 -4.77 -8.60 -37.82
C ASN A 221 -3.93 -9.64 -38.56
N LYS A 222 -3.91 -10.89 -38.10
CA LYS A 222 -3.26 -12.01 -38.83
C LYS A 222 -3.87 -12.20 -40.22
N LYS A 223 -5.20 -12.07 -40.36
CA LYS A 223 -5.88 -12.15 -41.66
C LYS A 223 -5.53 -10.95 -42.55
N ILE A 224 -5.59 -9.73 -41.99
CA ILE A 224 -5.22 -8.49 -42.71
C ILE A 224 -3.78 -8.57 -43.25
N ILE A 225 -2.84 -9.06 -42.44
CA ILE A 225 -1.44 -9.24 -42.84
C ILE A 225 -1.30 -10.33 -43.91
N ALA A 226 -2.05 -11.44 -43.79
CA ALA A 226 -2.06 -12.50 -44.81
C ALA A 226 -2.58 -11.98 -46.17
N ASP A 227 -3.51 -11.02 -46.15
CA ASP A 227 -4.02 -10.34 -47.34
C ASP A 227 -3.08 -9.22 -47.86
N GLY A 228 -1.88 -9.08 -47.28
CA GLY A 228 -0.87 -8.09 -47.67
C GLY A 228 -1.18 -6.66 -47.23
N LEU A 229 -2.16 -6.46 -46.35
CA LEU A 229 -2.56 -5.16 -45.82
C LEU A 229 -1.91 -4.89 -44.45
N LYS A 230 -1.76 -3.60 -44.11
CA LYS A 230 -1.24 -3.19 -42.79
C LYS A 230 -2.41 -2.94 -41.82
N PRO A 231 -2.44 -3.60 -40.65
CA PRO A 231 -3.44 -3.31 -39.63
C PRO A 231 -3.42 -1.85 -39.18
N THR A 232 -4.62 -1.27 -39.02
CA THR A 232 -4.80 0.11 -38.53
C THR A 232 -4.56 0.23 -37.03
N ALA A 233 -4.87 -0.82 -36.27
CA ALA A 233 -4.69 -0.86 -34.82
C ALA A 233 -4.07 -2.21 -34.39
N THR A 234 -3.08 -2.15 -33.51
CA THR A 234 -2.40 -3.34 -32.95
C THR A 234 -2.75 -3.60 -31.49
N THR A 235 -3.31 -2.60 -30.82
CA THR A 235 -3.67 -2.65 -29.39
C THR A 235 -5.15 -2.40 -29.23
N PHE A 236 -5.86 -3.32 -28.57
CA PHE A 236 -7.25 -3.17 -28.21
C PHE A 236 -7.38 -2.30 -26.96
N GLN A 237 -8.21 -1.26 -27.04
CA GLN A 237 -8.57 -0.43 -25.90
C GLN A 237 -10.04 -0.66 -25.54
N THR A 238 -10.33 -0.70 -24.24
CA THR A 238 -11.73 -0.68 -23.79
C THR A 238 -12.22 0.75 -23.82
N GLN A 239 -13.54 0.95 -24.01
CA GLN A 239 -14.17 2.28 -23.95
C GLN A 239 -13.80 3.07 -22.68
N LYS A 240 -13.64 2.38 -21.55
CA LYS A 240 -13.20 3.04 -20.32
C LYS A 240 -11.74 3.46 -20.37
N GLN A 241 -10.87 2.67 -21.00
CA GLN A 241 -9.49 3.07 -21.20
C GLN A 241 -9.39 4.25 -22.17
N GLU A 242 -10.18 4.27 -23.23
CA GLU A 242 -10.29 5.41 -24.14
C GLU A 242 -10.73 6.68 -23.39
N LEU A 243 -11.74 6.57 -22.52
CA LEU A 243 -12.13 7.67 -21.63
C LEU A 243 -10.98 8.14 -20.74
N ARG A 244 -10.25 7.22 -20.08
CA ARG A 244 -9.12 7.58 -19.21
C ARG A 244 -8.06 8.38 -19.98
N ASN A 245 -7.65 7.87 -21.13
CA ASN A 245 -6.65 8.52 -21.99
C ASN A 245 -7.13 9.91 -22.43
N ALA A 246 -8.38 10.02 -22.90
CA ALA A 246 -8.95 11.28 -23.36
C ALA A 246 -9.07 12.30 -22.21
N ILE A 247 -9.48 11.87 -21.01
CA ILE A 247 -9.59 12.73 -19.83
C ILE A 247 -8.22 13.25 -19.42
N GLU A 248 -7.21 12.38 -19.34
CA GLU A 248 -5.84 12.76 -18.97
C GLU A 248 -5.29 13.80 -19.97
N GLU A 249 -5.44 13.53 -21.26
CA GLU A 249 -4.97 14.42 -22.31
C GLU A 249 -5.71 15.77 -22.30
N CYS A 250 -7.05 15.76 -22.30
CA CYS A 250 -7.83 17.00 -22.32
C CYS A 250 -7.64 17.81 -21.03
N SER A 251 -7.67 17.15 -19.87
CA SER A 251 -7.52 17.85 -18.59
C SER A 251 -6.16 18.53 -18.46
N SER A 252 -5.08 18.01 -19.07
CA SER A 252 -3.77 18.66 -19.11
C SER A 252 -3.73 19.96 -19.94
N HIS A 253 -4.68 20.18 -20.85
CA HIS A 253 -4.76 21.38 -21.69
C HIS A 253 -5.86 22.37 -21.25
N SER A 254 -6.81 21.92 -20.44
CA SER A 254 -7.92 22.76 -19.97
C SER A 254 -7.59 23.54 -18.69
N LYS A 255 -8.15 24.74 -18.58
CA LYS A 255 -8.02 25.62 -17.39
C LYS A 255 -9.26 25.64 -16.50
N ASN A 256 -10.37 25.09 -16.99
CA ASN A 256 -11.66 25.03 -16.30
C ASN A 256 -12.52 23.92 -16.90
N PHE A 257 -13.66 23.65 -16.26
CA PHE A 257 -14.58 22.59 -16.69
C PHE A 257 -15.17 22.82 -18.08
N GLN A 258 -15.47 24.07 -18.46
CA GLN A 258 -16.05 24.39 -19.77
C GLN A 258 -15.08 24.09 -20.91
N GLU A 259 -13.82 24.53 -20.79
CA GLU A 259 -12.77 24.19 -21.74
C GLU A 259 -12.53 22.68 -21.83
N PHE A 260 -12.56 22.00 -20.68
CA PHE A 260 -12.43 20.54 -20.61
C PHE A 260 -13.58 19.83 -21.34
N GLN A 261 -14.80 20.29 -21.13
CA GLN A 261 -15.98 19.77 -21.79
C GLN A 261 -15.93 19.97 -23.31
N SER A 262 -15.58 21.18 -23.77
CA SER A 262 -15.45 21.47 -25.21
C SER A 262 -14.34 20.63 -25.84
N LEU A 263 -13.16 20.55 -25.22
CA LEU A 263 -12.02 19.84 -25.78
C LEU A 263 -12.26 18.32 -25.86
N LEU A 264 -12.90 17.73 -24.84
CA LEU A 264 -13.30 16.32 -24.87
C LEU A 264 -14.29 16.02 -25.99
N PHE A 265 -15.24 16.93 -26.20
CA PHE A 265 -16.24 16.79 -27.25
C PHE A 265 -15.58 16.95 -28.63
N GLU A 266 -14.87 18.05 -28.88
CA GLU A 266 -14.24 18.34 -30.17
C GLU A 266 -13.25 17.27 -30.62
N LYS A 267 -12.45 16.72 -29.70
CA LYS A 267 -11.35 15.81 -30.05
C LYS A 267 -11.75 14.33 -30.04
N TYR A 268 -12.66 13.93 -29.16
CA TYR A 268 -13.02 12.52 -28.97
C TYR A 268 -14.52 12.24 -29.07
N GLN A 269 -15.35 13.27 -29.31
CA GLN A 269 -16.81 13.18 -29.27
C GLN A 269 -17.33 12.65 -27.93
N ILE A 270 -16.54 12.84 -26.85
CA ILE A 270 -16.91 12.44 -25.49
C ILE A 270 -17.64 13.60 -24.82
N SER A 271 -18.87 13.36 -24.40
CA SER A 271 -19.62 14.35 -23.61
C SER A 271 -19.38 14.12 -22.11
N VAL A 272 -18.98 15.14 -21.37
CA VAL A 272 -18.94 15.13 -19.89
C VAL A 272 -20.03 16.05 -19.33
N ILE A 273 -20.68 15.62 -18.25
CA ILE A 273 -21.60 16.46 -17.46
C ILE A 273 -21.30 16.30 -15.98
N GLU A 274 -21.66 17.33 -15.19
CA GLU A 274 -21.78 17.21 -13.75
C GLU A 274 -23.22 16.86 -13.36
N GLU A 275 -23.40 15.80 -12.57
CA GLU A 275 -24.69 15.44 -12.02
C GLU A 275 -24.54 14.93 -10.58
N ARG A 276 -25.31 15.50 -9.65
CA ARG A 276 -25.25 15.18 -8.21
C ARG A 276 -23.82 15.26 -7.63
N GLY A 277 -23.07 16.27 -8.05
CA GLY A 277 -21.70 16.53 -7.58
C GLY A 277 -20.64 15.58 -8.12
N ARG A 278 -20.90 14.88 -9.24
CA ARG A 278 -19.97 13.92 -9.85
C ARG A 278 -19.91 14.10 -11.35
N TYR A 279 -18.75 13.81 -11.94
CA TYR A 279 -18.62 13.78 -13.39
C TYR A 279 -19.12 12.46 -13.99
N ARG A 280 -19.82 12.59 -15.11
CA ARG A 280 -20.40 11.48 -15.89
C ARG A 280 -20.04 11.63 -17.37
N TYR A 281 -19.30 10.66 -17.90
CA TYR A 281 -18.76 10.66 -19.25
C TYR A 281 -19.60 9.79 -20.19
N LEU A 282 -19.91 10.28 -21.39
CA LEU A 282 -20.56 9.53 -22.45
C LEU A 282 -19.54 9.28 -23.55
N HIS A 283 -19.16 8.00 -23.73
CA HIS A 283 -18.36 7.57 -24.87
C HIS A 283 -19.24 7.61 -26.15
N PRO A 284 -18.72 8.00 -27.33
CA PRO A 284 -19.51 8.07 -28.56
C PRO A 284 -20.21 6.74 -28.90
N ASP A 285 -19.54 5.61 -28.67
CA ASP A 285 -20.09 4.26 -28.92
C ASP A 285 -20.90 3.68 -27.74
N ARG A 286 -21.58 4.54 -26.96
CA ARG A 286 -22.32 4.09 -25.77
C ARG A 286 -23.55 4.94 -25.48
N ASP A 287 -24.66 4.28 -25.16
CA ASP A 287 -25.92 4.97 -24.82
C ASP A 287 -25.96 5.52 -23.38
N LYS A 288 -25.19 4.91 -22.48
CA LYS A 288 -25.23 5.21 -21.04
C LYS A 288 -23.92 5.82 -20.56
N ARG A 289 -24.00 6.89 -19.77
CA ARG A 289 -22.82 7.51 -19.15
C ARG A 289 -22.10 6.59 -18.16
N ILE A 290 -20.77 6.65 -18.18
CA ILE A 290 -19.86 6.07 -17.19
C ILE A 290 -19.61 7.12 -16.10
N THR A 291 -19.64 6.71 -14.84
CA THR A 291 -19.36 7.62 -13.71
C THR A 291 -17.86 7.64 -13.41
N GLU A 292 -17.36 8.76 -12.88
CA GLU A 292 -15.97 8.90 -12.41
C GLU A 292 -15.49 7.72 -11.53
N LYS A 293 -16.33 7.21 -10.62
CA LYS A 293 -16.01 6.08 -9.72
C LYS A 293 -15.68 4.77 -10.45
N ALA A 294 -16.12 4.63 -11.70
CA ALA A 294 -15.83 3.46 -12.52
C ALA A 294 -14.47 3.55 -13.24
N LEU A 295 -13.90 4.76 -13.32
CA LEU A 295 -12.62 5.04 -13.97
C LEU A 295 -11.48 5.16 -12.96
N GLY A 296 -11.72 5.77 -11.80
CA GLY A 296 -10.72 6.03 -10.75
C GLY A 296 -10.83 7.45 -10.19
N THR A 297 -10.19 7.76 -9.07
CA THR A 297 -10.28 9.09 -8.44
C THR A 297 -9.62 10.20 -9.26
N GLN A 298 -8.58 9.89 -10.05
CA GLN A 298 -7.91 10.85 -10.94
C GLN A 298 -8.85 11.39 -12.04
N TYR A 299 -9.90 10.63 -12.38
CA TYR A 299 -10.87 11.01 -13.41
C TYR A 299 -12.15 11.62 -12.82
N GLY A 300 -12.14 11.94 -11.53
CA GLY A 300 -13.26 12.53 -10.82
C GLY A 300 -13.22 14.05 -10.76
N LYS A 301 -14.39 14.63 -10.46
CA LYS A 301 -14.59 16.07 -10.32
C LYS A 301 -13.54 16.71 -9.41
N GLU A 302 -13.36 16.15 -8.22
CA GLU A 302 -12.47 16.71 -7.19
C GLU A 302 -11.03 16.88 -7.68
N HIS A 303 -10.45 15.80 -8.23
CA HIS A 303 -9.09 15.84 -8.77
C HIS A 303 -8.97 16.79 -9.96
N LEU A 304 -9.90 16.72 -10.91
CA LEU A 304 -9.86 17.54 -12.12
C LEU A 304 -10.04 19.03 -11.82
N GLU A 305 -10.93 19.39 -10.88
CA GLU A 305 -11.09 20.78 -10.45
C GLU A 305 -9.84 21.30 -9.73
N GLN A 306 -9.18 20.49 -8.91
CA GLN A 306 -7.88 20.84 -8.32
C GLN A 306 -6.81 21.09 -9.40
N LEU A 307 -6.74 20.22 -10.42
CA LEU A 307 -5.82 20.42 -11.55
C LEU A 307 -6.09 21.75 -12.28
N PHE A 308 -7.35 22.09 -12.51
CA PHE A 308 -7.73 23.36 -13.16
C PHE A 308 -7.37 24.57 -12.30
N LEU A 309 -7.64 24.51 -11.00
CA LEU A 309 -7.29 25.56 -10.04
C LEU A 309 -5.79 25.80 -10.00
N ARG A 310 -4.96 24.75 -9.98
CA ARG A 310 -3.50 24.88 -9.95
C ARG A 310 -2.92 25.57 -11.19
N LYS A 311 -3.57 25.45 -12.36
CA LYS A 311 -3.14 26.15 -13.59
C LYS A 311 -3.54 27.61 -13.64
N ASN A 312 -4.64 27.98 -12.99
CA ASN A 312 -5.04 29.38 -12.85
C ASN A 312 -5.46 29.68 -11.40
N PRO A 313 -4.48 29.82 -10.48
CA PRO A 313 -4.77 29.92 -9.06
C PRO A 313 -5.74 31.05 -8.71
N ILE A 314 -5.67 32.17 -9.44
CA ILE A 314 -6.49 33.37 -9.20
C ILE A 314 -7.99 33.06 -9.24
N THR A 315 -8.41 32.02 -9.98
CA THR A 315 -9.82 31.57 -10.02
C THR A 315 -10.35 31.24 -8.62
N ILE A 316 -9.53 30.73 -7.71
CA ILE A 316 -9.92 30.40 -6.33
C ILE A 316 -10.50 31.59 -5.57
N LEU A 317 -10.18 32.83 -5.96
CA LEU A 317 -10.71 34.04 -5.31
C LEU A 317 -12.22 34.24 -5.57
N TYR A 318 -12.75 33.59 -6.60
CA TYR A 318 -14.14 33.75 -7.04
C TYR A 318 -14.97 32.48 -6.87
N VAL A 319 -14.32 31.33 -6.57
CA VAL A 319 -15.00 30.07 -6.26
C VAL A 319 -15.60 30.12 -4.85
N ARG A 320 -16.86 29.72 -4.70
CA ARG A 320 -17.48 29.65 -3.37
C ARG A 320 -16.85 28.52 -2.56
N SER A 321 -16.52 28.81 -1.31
CA SER A 321 -16.07 27.81 -0.34
C SER A 321 -17.07 27.68 0.81
N HIS A 322 -17.11 26.48 1.39
CA HIS A 322 -17.84 26.21 2.63
C HIS A 322 -16.95 26.40 3.87
N LEU A 323 -15.63 26.51 3.69
CA LEU A 323 -14.67 26.70 4.78
C LEU A 323 -14.60 28.18 5.16
N ARG A 324 -14.84 28.48 6.44
CA ARG A 324 -14.87 29.85 6.94
C ARG A 324 -13.56 30.58 6.69
N LEU A 325 -12.41 29.94 6.98
CA LEU A 325 -11.09 30.51 6.73
C LEU A 325 -10.89 30.88 5.26
N VAL A 326 -11.31 30.02 4.32
CA VAL A 326 -11.22 30.33 2.89
C VAL A 326 -12.05 31.56 2.54
N VAL A 327 -13.28 31.66 3.04
CA VAL A 327 -14.15 32.84 2.79
C VAL A 327 -13.51 34.12 3.34
N ASP A 328 -12.95 34.05 4.55
CA ASP A 328 -12.27 35.20 5.18
C ASP A 328 -11.03 35.62 4.38
N LEU A 329 -10.21 34.67 3.91
CA LEU A 329 -9.06 34.93 3.06
C LEU A 329 -9.48 35.57 1.72
N GLN A 330 -10.47 34.99 1.02
CA GLN A 330 -10.99 35.54 -0.23
C GLN A 330 -11.51 36.97 -0.07
N LYS A 331 -12.18 37.28 1.04
CA LYS A 331 -12.70 38.62 1.35
C LYS A 331 -11.56 39.63 1.55
N ASN A 332 -10.53 39.27 2.31
CA ASN A 332 -9.36 40.13 2.51
C ASN A 332 -8.57 40.34 1.21
N VAL A 333 -8.35 39.28 0.42
CA VAL A 333 -7.68 39.42 -0.88
C VAL A 333 -8.47 40.36 -1.81
N LYS A 334 -9.81 40.27 -1.85
CA LYS A 334 -10.65 41.20 -2.61
C LYS A 334 -10.54 42.64 -2.10
N ALA A 335 -10.50 42.85 -0.78
CA ALA A 335 -10.29 44.18 -0.21
C ALA A 335 -8.93 44.78 -0.62
N MET A 336 -7.88 43.96 -0.66
CA MET A 336 -6.54 44.34 -1.10
C MET A 336 -6.44 44.64 -2.62
N GLN A 337 -7.43 44.24 -3.42
CA GLN A 337 -7.51 44.58 -4.85
C GLN A 337 -8.23 45.92 -5.11
N SER A 338 -8.88 46.51 -4.11
CA SER A 338 -9.63 47.77 -4.29
C SER A 338 -8.71 48.94 -4.71
N PRO A 339 -9.22 49.94 -5.46
CA PRO A 339 -8.41 51.01 -6.04
C PRO A 339 -7.49 51.77 -5.06
N GLY A 340 -7.88 51.90 -3.79
CA GLY A 340 -7.06 52.53 -2.75
C GLY A 340 -5.86 51.70 -2.27
N TYR A 341 -5.85 50.39 -2.55
CA TYR A 341 -4.78 49.44 -2.22
C TYR A 341 -4.04 48.91 -3.47
N ALA A 342 -4.68 49.00 -4.64
CA ALA A 342 -4.29 48.37 -5.90
C ALA A 342 -2.86 48.66 -6.38
N HIS A 343 -2.27 49.79 -5.99
CA HIS A 343 -0.87 50.13 -6.33
C HIS A 343 0.19 49.25 -5.65
N ARG A 344 -0.18 48.34 -4.73
CA ARG A 344 0.77 47.56 -3.92
C ARG A 344 0.86 46.07 -4.24
N VAL A 345 -0.13 45.48 -4.92
CA VAL A 345 -0.21 44.01 -5.08
C VAL A 345 0.18 43.59 -6.49
N LYS A 346 1.37 42.98 -6.63
CA LYS A 346 1.82 42.38 -7.89
C LYS A 346 1.02 41.11 -8.21
N ILE A 347 0.88 40.77 -9.50
CA ILE A 347 0.22 39.53 -9.96
C ILE A 347 0.84 38.29 -9.30
N SER A 348 2.18 38.27 -9.13
CA SER A 348 2.87 37.18 -8.43
C SER A 348 2.40 37.00 -6.99
N ASN A 349 2.09 38.10 -6.30
CA ASN A 349 1.64 38.06 -4.91
C ASN A 349 0.18 37.58 -4.84
N LEU A 350 -0.63 37.96 -5.83
CA LEU A 350 -2.00 37.43 -5.99
C LEU A 350 -2.01 35.93 -6.23
N GLN A 351 -1.09 35.42 -7.05
CA GLN A 351 -0.91 33.99 -7.25
C GLN A 351 -0.47 33.28 -5.96
N GLU A 352 0.44 33.86 -5.18
CA GLU A 352 0.87 33.31 -3.90
C GLU A 352 -0.27 33.25 -2.86
N MET A 353 -1.08 34.31 -2.76
CA MET A 353 -2.28 34.32 -1.92
C MET A 353 -3.31 33.30 -2.40
N ALA A 354 -3.50 33.19 -3.71
CA ALA A 354 -4.39 32.19 -4.28
C ALA A 354 -3.92 30.75 -4.01
N ASN A 355 -2.63 30.46 -4.19
CA ASN A 355 -2.05 29.15 -3.85
C ASN A 355 -2.21 28.83 -2.36
N THR A 356 -2.07 29.84 -1.48
CA THR A 356 -2.32 29.69 -0.04
C THR A 356 -3.79 29.29 0.21
N ILE A 357 -4.74 29.93 -0.47
CA ILE A 357 -6.16 29.61 -0.34
C ILE A 357 -6.47 28.21 -0.89
N ILE A 358 -5.85 27.82 -2.02
CA ILE A 358 -5.96 26.46 -2.58
C ILE A 358 -5.48 25.45 -1.54
N TYR A 359 -4.31 25.65 -0.95
CA TYR A 359 -3.77 24.75 0.07
C TYR A 359 -4.72 24.61 1.26
N VAL A 360 -5.20 25.73 1.80
CA VAL A 360 -6.18 25.75 2.91
C VAL A 360 -7.45 24.99 2.55
N GLN A 361 -7.93 25.12 1.31
CA GLN A 361 -9.11 24.42 0.84
C GLN A 361 -8.87 22.92 0.63
N GLU A 362 -7.77 22.54 0.00
CA GLU A 362 -7.38 21.14 -0.24
C GLU A 362 -7.23 20.37 1.07
N HIS A 363 -6.67 21.00 2.11
CA HIS A 363 -6.46 20.38 3.42
C HIS A 363 -7.65 20.57 4.38
N GLY A 364 -8.71 21.26 3.96
CA GLY A 364 -9.95 21.38 4.73
C GLY A 364 -9.85 22.23 6.00
N TYR A 365 -8.87 23.13 6.11
CA TYR A 365 -8.73 23.97 7.30
C TYR A 365 -9.86 25.00 7.36
N ASN A 366 -10.79 24.81 8.28
CA ASN A 366 -11.95 25.68 8.45
C ASN A 366 -11.61 26.92 9.29
N THR A 367 -10.60 26.84 10.15
CA THR A 367 -10.14 27.94 11.01
C THR A 367 -8.62 28.08 11.03
N GLN A 368 -8.12 29.28 11.37
CA GLN A 368 -6.68 29.50 11.53
C GLN A 368 -6.08 28.66 12.67
N THR A 369 -6.87 28.39 13.72
CA THR A 369 -6.45 27.56 14.84
C THR A 369 -6.20 26.11 14.42
N GLU A 370 -7.02 25.56 13.52
CA GLU A 370 -6.80 24.21 12.96
C GLU A 370 -5.49 24.14 12.17
N LEU A 371 -5.22 25.14 11.31
CA LEU A 371 -3.96 25.23 10.56
C LEU A 371 -2.74 25.31 11.49
N LYS A 372 -2.80 26.17 12.52
CA LYS A 372 -1.72 26.28 13.52
C LYS A 372 -1.52 25.00 14.31
N SER A 373 -2.61 24.32 14.64
CA SER A 373 -2.55 23.04 15.35
C SER A 373 -1.90 21.97 14.48
N ALA A 374 -2.25 21.92 13.19
CA ALA A 374 -1.62 21.02 12.22
C ALA A 374 -0.12 21.32 12.04
N PHE A 375 0.26 22.60 11.94
CA PHE A 375 1.67 23.00 11.89
C PHE A 375 2.43 22.58 13.16
N SER A 376 1.88 22.85 14.34
CA SER A 376 2.47 22.47 15.62
C SER A 376 2.63 20.94 15.77
N GLU A 377 1.63 20.18 15.35
CA GLU A 377 1.67 18.71 15.39
C GLU A 377 2.71 18.16 14.40
N SER A 378 2.74 18.67 13.17
CA SER A 378 3.74 18.28 12.16
C SER A 378 5.17 18.58 12.64
N GLN A 379 5.40 19.75 13.24
CA GLN A 379 6.69 20.11 13.81
C GLN A 379 7.09 19.15 14.94
N LYS A 380 6.16 18.83 15.85
CA LYS A 380 6.41 17.88 16.93
C LYS A 380 6.75 16.48 16.41
N GLN A 381 6.05 16.01 15.39
CA GLN A 381 6.34 14.72 14.75
C GLN A 381 7.71 14.71 14.08
N LEU A 382 8.08 15.82 13.42
CA LEU A 382 9.40 15.98 12.82
C LEU A 382 10.51 15.96 13.88
N ASP A 383 10.32 16.66 15.01
CA ASP A 383 11.28 16.67 16.11
C ASP A 383 11.44 15.26 16.69
N GLN A 384 10.33 14.58 17.00
CA GLN A 384 10.33 13.20 17.50
C GLN A 384 11.01 12.22 16.53
N ALA A 385 10.71 12.31 15.24
CA ALA A 385 11.31 11.45 14.23
C ALA A 385 12.83 11.69 14.12
N THR A 386 13.26 12.96 14.24
CA THR A 386 14.67 13.35 14.23
C THR A 386 15.40 12.84 15.46
N ASP A 387 14.80 12.92 16.64
CA ASP A 387 15.36 12.37 17.89
C ASP A 387 15.53 10.85 17.80
N GLN A 388 14.52 10.14 17.31
CA GLN A 388 14.60 8.69 17.04
C GLN A 388 15.73 8.34 16.05
N LEU A 389 15.90 9.13 14.99
CA LEU A 389 17.00 8.93 14.06
C LEU A 389 18.36 9.12 14.75
N MET A 390 18.49 10.04 15.69
CA MET A 390 19.73 10.21 16.46
C MET A 390 20.01 9.00 17.36
N GLU A 391 18.99 8.48 18.04
CA GLU A 391 19.09 7.27 18.87
C GLU A 391 19.50 6.05 18.03
N MET A 392 18.81 5.80 16.91
CA MET A 392 19.14 4.69 16.00
C MET A 392 20.58 4.80 15.46
N ASN A 393 21.05 6.01 15.12
CA ASN A 393 22.44 6.20 14.69
C ASN A 393 23.46 5.95 15.81
N ALA A 394 23.11 6.23 17.07
CA ALA A 394 23.94 5.89 18.21
C ALA A 394 24.02 4.37 18.42
N ASP A 395 22.90 3.68 18.29
CA ASP A 395 22.82 2.21 18.36
C ASP A 395 23.60 1.55 17.22
N LEU A 396 23.51 2.10 16.00
CA LEU A 396 24.28 1.62 14.86
C LEU A 396 25.79 1.75 15.10
N LYS A 397 26.23 2.85 15.72
CA LYS A 397 27.64 3.01 16.13
C LYS A 397 28.02 1.98 17.20
N SER A 398 27.14 1.71 18.16
CA SER A 398 27.34 0.69 19.19
C SER A 398 27.49 -0.71 18.59
N ILE A 399 26.56 -1.12 17.70
CA ILE A 399 26.60 -2.42 17.02
C ILE A 399 27.86 -2.56 16.15
N ASN A 400 28.24 -1.51 15.41
CA ASN A 400 29.48 -1.53 14.62
C ASN A 400 30.72 -1.78 15.50
N ARG A 401 30.79 -1.16 16.70
CA ARG A 401 31.86 -1.43 17.66
C ARG A 401 31.82 -2.86 18.18
N GLN A 402 30.63 -3.39 18.50
CA GLN A 402 30.47 -4.79 18.89
C GLN A 402 30.96 -5.75 17.80
N ILE A 403 30.58 -5.53 16.54
CA ILE A 403 31.05 -6.35 15.41
C ILE A 403 32.57 -6.30 15.30
N HIS A 404 33.15 -5.10 15.38
CA HIS A 404 34.60 -4.89 15.28
C HIS A 404 35.36 -5.66 16.37
N TYR A 405 35.03 -5.43 17.64
CA TYR A 405 35.72 -6.08 18.76
C TYR A 405 35.43 -7.58 18.84
N THR A 406 34.22 -8.02 18.50
CA THR A 406 33.90 -9.46 18.42
C THR A 406 34.74 -10.14 17.33
N GLY A 407 34.84 -9.53 16.15
CA GLY A 407 35.71 -10.02 15.07
C GLY A 407 37.18 -10.08 15.48
N GLN A 408 37.69 -9.01 16.09
CA GLN A 408 39.07 -8.92 16.59
C GLN A 408 39.37 -9.98 17.65
N TYR A 409 38.44 -10.19 18.60
CA TYR A 409 38.55 -11.22 19.63
C TYR A 409 38.68 -12.62 19.02
N PHE A 410 37.77 -12.99 18.10
CA PHE A 410 37.79 -14.32 17.49
C PHE A 410 38.96 -14.53 16.51
N ALA A 411 39.39 -13.49 15.79
CA ALA A 411 40.55 -13.56 14.89
C ALA A 411 41.85 -13.89 15.66
N GLN A 412 42.03 -13.31 16.85
CA GLN A 412 43.25 -13.47 17.63
C GLN A 412 43.17 -14.55 18.73
N LYS A 413 42.02 -15.19 18.89
CA LYS A 413 41.78 -16.20 19.94
C LYS A 413 42.74 -17.38 19.87
N ALA A 414 43.06 -17.86 18.68
CA ALA A 414 43.97 -19.00 18.49
C ALA A 414 45.39 -18.66 18.98
N ILE A 415 45.95 -17.55 18.51
CA ILE A 415 47.28 -17.05 18.89
C ILE A 415 47.35 -16.76 20.39
N TYR A 416 46.31 -16.15 20.96
CA TYR A 416 46.25 -15.91 22.41
C TYR A 416 46.19 -17.21 23.22
N THR A 417 45.50 -18.24 22.71
CA THR A 417 45.45 -19.56 23.36
C THR A 417 46.82 -20.26 23.33
N GLU A 418 47.58 -20.11 22.24
CA GLU A 418 48.96 -20.59 22.14
C GLU A 418 49.90 -19.83 23.07
N PHE A 419 49.77 -18.51 23.17
CA PHE A 419 50.49 -17.67 24.13
C PHE A 419 50.28 -18.16 25.59
N LEU A 420 49.04 -18.51 25.96
CA LEU A 420 48.75 -19.03 27.30
C LEU A 420 49.45 -20.37 27.59
N LYS A 421 49.66 -21.20 26.57
CA LYS A 421 50.30 -22.53 26.65
C LYS A 421 51.82 -22.49 26.43
N ALA A 422 52.38 -21.38 25.95
CA ALA A 422 53.79 -21.27 25.62
C ALA A 422 54.69 -21.40 26.86
N LYS A 423 55.76 -22.21 26.76
CA LYS A 423 56.77 -22.39 27.83
C LYS A 423 57.53 -21.10 28.14
N ASN A 424 57.79 -20.25 27.14
CA ASN A 424 58.46 -18.95 27.29
C ASN A 424 57.56 -17.81 26.80
N LYS A 425 56.68 -17.34 27.69
CA LYS A 425 55.69 -16.28 27.41
C LYS A 425 56.33 -14.95 27.00
N GLY A 426 57.51 -14.62 27.53
CA GLY A 426 58.19 -13.35 27.22
C GLY A 426 58.67 -13.28 25.77
N ARG A 427 59.20 -14.38 25.23
CA ARG A 427 59.59 -14.47 23.81
C ARG A 427 58.37 -14.46 22.88
N PHE A 428 57.35 -15.28 23.19
CA PHE A 428 56.11 -15.35 22.40
C PHE A 428 55.40 -13.99 22.33
N ARG A 429 55.37 -13.24 23.44
CA ARG A 429 54.77 -11.90 23.47
C ARG A 429 55.51 -10.90 22.60
N LYS A 430 56.84 -11.01 22.45
CA LYS A 430 57.61 -10.16 21.54
C LYS A 430 57.31 -10.50 20.07
N GLU A 431 57.22 -11.79 19.74
CA GLU A 431 56.97 -12.29 18.38
C GLU A 431 55.53 -11.99 17.90
N HIS A 432 54.54 -12.00 18.81
CA HIS A 432 53.12 -11.77 18.53
C HIS A 432 52.53 -10.55 19.27
N THR A 433 53.30 -9.47 19.36
CA THR A 433 52.96 -8.31 20.18
C THR A 433 51.60 -7.70 19.78
N ALA A 434 51.38 -7.51 18.48
CA ALA A 434 50.19 -6.85 17.94
C ALA A 434 48.93 -7.69 18.14
N GLU A 435 49.01 -9.00 17.92
CA GLU A 435 47.91 -9.95 18.02
C GLU A 435 47.45 -10.11 19.47
N ILE A 436 48.40 -10.19 20.40
CA ILE A 436 48.12 -10.29 21.84
C ILE A 436 47.49 -8.99 22.34
N GLN A 437 48.01 -7.84 21.94
CA GLN A 437 47.46 -6.54 22.34
C GLN A 437 46.04 -6.35 21.79
N ALA A 438 45.82 -6.70 20.51
CA ALA A 438 44.50 -6.63 19.89
C ALA A 438 43.48 -7.55 20.57
N TYR A 439 43.89 -8.75 21.00
CA TYR A 439 43.02 -9.65 21.77
C TYR A 439 42.68 -9.08 23.16
N GLU A 440 43.68 -8.58 23.89
CA GLU A 440 43.50 -8.01 25.23
C GLU A 440 42.55 -6.79 25.20
N GLU A 441 42.74 -5.89 24.23
CA GLU A 441 41.87 -4.73 24.01
C GLU A 441 40.42 -5.14 23.72
N ALA A 442 40.23 -6.05 22.76
CA ALA A 442 38.90 -6.53 22.40
C ALA A 442 38.21 -7.25 23.57
N ARG A 443 38.94 -8.07 24.32
CA ARG A 443 38.43 -8.75 25.51
C ARG A 443 37.97 -7.74 26.57
N ASP A 444 38.78 -6.73 26.86
CA ASP A 444 38.49 -5.78 27.93
C ASP A 444 37.30 -4.87 27.56
N TRP A 445 37.21 -4.47 26.29
CA TRP A 445 36.04 -3.77 25.77
C TRP A 445 34.77 -4.64 25.83
N LEU A 446 34.82 -5.87 25.30
CA LEU A 446 33.67 -6.79 25.28
C LEU A 446 33.19 -7.16 26.68
N LYS A 447 34.10 -7.22 27.67
CA LYS A 447 33.74 -7.49 29.07
C LYS A 447 32.83 -6.41 29.66
N SER A 448 33.00 -5.15 29.25
CA SER A 448 32.11 -4.06 29.66
C SER A 448 30.70 -4.19 29.06
N PHE A 449 30.59 -4.82 27.89
CA PHE A 449 29.34 -4.96 27.15
C PHE A 449 28.61 -6.28 27.45
N TYR A 450 29.35 -7.34 27.77
CA TYR A 450 28.86 -8.67 28.13
C TYR A 450 29.36 -9.11 29.51
N PRO A 451 28.83 -8.54 30.60
CA PRO A 451 29.27 -8.85 31.96
C PRO A 451 29.07 -10.33 32.33
N ASP A 452 28.04 -10.98 31.78
CA ASP A 452 27.76 -12.41 31.98
C ASP A 452 28.61 -13.34 31.09
N GLY A 453 29.50 -12.78 30.29
CA GLY A 453 30.41 -13.51 29.40
C GLY A 453 29.76 -14.14 28.16
N LYS A 454 28.43 -14.04 28.02
CA LYS A 454 27.68 -14.55 26.85
C LYS A 454 27.67 -13.51 25.73
N MET A 455 28.66 -13.58 24.84
CA MET A 455 28.75 -12.71 23.66
C MET A 455 27.72 -13.11 22.58
N LEU A 456 27.18 -12.11 21.88
CA LEU A 456 26.35 -12.37 20.71
C LEU A 456 27.20 -12.92 19.55
N PRO A 457 26.69 -13.88 18.76
CA PRO A 457 27.36 -14.32 17.55
C PRO A 457 27.55 -13.18 16.55
N ILE A 458 28.68 -13.15 15.85
CA ILE A 458 28.97 -12.12 14.84
C ILE A 458 27.92 -12.09 13.71
N LYS A 459 27.30 -13.25 13.42
CA LYS A 459 26.19 -13.36 12.45
C LYS A 459 24.98 -12.55 12.94
N THR A 460 24.56 -12.75 14.17
CA THR A 460 23.45 -12.02 14.80
C THR A 460 23.70 -10.52 14.87
N LEU A 461 24.93 -10.08 15.19
CA LEU A 461 25.28 -8.66 15.20
C LEU A 461 25.21 -8.04 13.79
N LYS A 462 25.60 -8.78 12.75
CA LYS A 462 25.48 -8.32 11.35
C LYS A 462 24.02 -8.23 10.90
N GLU A 463 23.17 -9.19 11.30
CA GLU A 463 21.72 -9.16 11.06
C GLU A 463 21.07 -7.96 11.75
N GLN A 464 21.37 -7.73 13.03
CA GLN A 464 20.89 -6.55 13.77
C GLN A 464 21.36 -5.23 13.14
N LYS A 465 22.62 -5.15 12.69
CA LYS A 465 23.13 -3.99 11.95
C LYS A 465 22.34 -3.74 10.67
N ALA A 466 22.09 -4.79 9.88
CA ALA A 466 21.38 -4.67 8.62
C ALA A 466 19.94 -4.17 8.85
N SER A 467 19.22 -4.80 9.79
CA SER A 467 17.86 -4.39 10.16
C SER A 467 17.81 -2.95 10.70
N LEU A 468 18.76 -2.55 11.55
CA LEU A 468 18.80 -1.17 12.08
C LEU A 468 19.16 -0.16 10.98
N GLN A 469 20.04 -0.52 10.05
CA GLN A 469 20.39 0.32 8.91
C GLN A 469 19.17 0.57 8.01
N GLU A 470 18.38 -0.46 7.74
CA GLU A 470 17.14 -0.35 6.99
C GLU A 470 16.12 0.56 7.70
N GLN A 471 15.92 0.37 9.01
CA GLN A 471 15.07 1.25 9.83
C GLN A 471 15.55 2.72 9.78
N ILE A 472 16.86 2.96 9.81
CA ILE A 472 17.44 4.29 9.66
C ILE A 472 17.11 4.91 8.31
N ASP A 473 17.19 4.13 7.23
CA ASP A 473 16.94 4.63 5.88
C ASP A 473 15.44 4.89 5.64
N GLN A 474 14.55 4.06 6.19
CA GLN A 474 13.12 4.32 6.26
C GLN A 474 12.80 5.57 7.11
N GLN A 475 13.47 5.75 8.25
CA GLN A 475 13.26 6.92 9.10
C GLN A 475 13.71 8.22 8.40
N LYS A 476 14.81 8.19 7.64
CA LYS A 476 15.28 9.32 6.83
C LYS A 476 14.27 9.73 5.76
N SER A 477 13.65 8.76 5.08
CA SER A 477 12.64 9.07 4.05
C SER A 477 11.40 9.70 4.69
N SER A 478 10.95 9.18 5.84
CA SER A 478 9.85 9.76 6.63
C SER A 478 10.16 11.19 7.08
N ILE A 479 11.37 11.45 7.61
CA ILE A 479 11.82 12.79 7.99
C ILE A 479 11.82 13.75 6.79
N ARG A 480 12.23 13.29 5.60
CA ARG A 480 12.20 14.13 4.39
C ARG A 480 10.78 14.59 4.08
N SER A 481 9.82 13.66 4.06
CA SER A 481 8.41 13.99 3.83
C SER A 481 7.82 14.90 4.92
N LEU A 482 8.15 14.66 6.20
CA LEU A 482 7.71 15.51 7.31
C LEU A 482 8.32 16.92 7.26
N LYS A 483 9.57 17.06 6.80
CA LYS A 483 10.21 18.37 6.59
C LYS A 483 9.47 19.17 5.52
N ASP A 484 9.17 18.55 4.39
CA ASP A 484 8.44 19.20 3.29
C ASP A 484 7.06 19.66 3.76
N LEU A 485 6.29 18.77 4.42
CA LEU A 485 4.98 19.11 4.99
C LEU A 485 5.06 20.25 6.01
N THR A 486 6.01 20.18 6.94
CA THR A 486 6.17 21.19 7.99
C THR A 486 6.55 22.55 7.39
N GLN A 487 7.39 22.57 6.36
CA GLN A 487 7.80 23.79 5.66
C GLN A 487 6.64 24.40 4.86
N ASP A 488 5.81 23.58 4.22
CA ASP A 488 4.59 24.02 3.54
C ASP A 488 3.61 24.63 4.55
N LEU A 489 3.30 23.92 5.64
CA LEU A 489 2.41 24.41 6.70
C LEU A 489 2.91 25.72 7.31
N ARG A 490 4.22 25.84 7.55
CA ARG A 490 4.83 27.07 8.05
C ARG A 490 4.65 28.23 7.08
N THR A 491 4.78 27.97 5.79
CA THR A 491 4.65 29.00 4.74
C THR A 491 3.18 29.42 4.61
N VAL A 492 2.27 28.46 4.60
CA VAL A 492 0.82 28.69 4.54
C VAL A 492 0.34 29.45 5.77
N ASP A 493 0.75 29.06 6.98
CA ASP A 493 0.37 29.74 8.24
C ASP A 493 0.78 31.23 8.22
N LYS A 494 2.04 31.52 7.84
CA LYS A 494 2.52 32.89 7.68
C LYS A 494 1.74 33.67 6.62
N ASN A 495 1.42 33.05 5.50
CA ASN A 495 0.68 33.69 4.43
C ASN A 495 -0.77 33.96 4.84
N VAL A 496 -1.41 33.02 5.54
CA VAL A 496 -2.75 33.17 6.11
C VAL A 496 -2.78 34.33 7.09
N GLU A 497 -1.83 34.41 8.02
CA GLU A 497 -1.68 35.56 8.94
C GLU A 497 -1.57 36.88 8.18
N ALA A 498 -0.68 36.95 7.20
CA ALA A 498 -0.49 38.17 6.41
C ALA A 498 -1.78 38.59 5.69
N ILE A 499 -2.45 37.66 5.01
CA ILE A 499 -3.69 37.93 4.26
C ILE A 499 -4.80 38.41 5.20
N LEU A 500 -5.00 37.77 6.34
CA LEU A 500 -6.03 38.16 7.32
C LEU A 500 -5.80 39.56 7.89
N HIS A 501 -4.54 40.01 7.93
CA HIS A 501 -4.16 41.37 8.33
C HIS A 501 -4.04 42.36 7.15
N ASN A 502 -4.53 42.00 5.96
CA ASN A 502 -4.43 42.79 4.73
C ASN A 502 -2.99 43.17 4.34
N GLN A 503 -2.04 42.30 4.67
CA GLN A 503 -0.63 42.43 4.33
C GLN A 503 -0.29 41.52 3.15
N VAL A 504 0.62 41.98 2.30
CA VAL A 504 1.13 41.19 1.17
C VAL A 504 2.12 40.15 1.72
N PRO A 505 1.91 38.85 1.49
CA PRO A 505 2.88 37.82 1.87
C PRO A 505 4.26 38.14 1.27
N LYS A 506 5.30 38.05 2.10
CA LYS A 506 6.68 38.23 1.63
C LYS A 506 7.19 36.89 1.12
N LYS A 507 7.43 36.79 -0.19
CA LYS A 507 8.10 35.64 -0.80
C LYS A 507 9.39 35.34 -0.05
N GLN A 508 9.44 34.24 0.70
CA GLN A 508 10.70 33.76 1.25
C GLN A 508 11.56 33.35 0.07
N LYS A 509 12.74 33.97 -0.10
CA LYS A 509 13.76 33.38 -0.97
C LYS A 509 14.11 32.04 -0.35
N THR A 510 13.63 30.95 -0.95
CA THR A 510 14.21 29.64 -0.75
C THR A 510 15.69 29.77 -1.12
N ARG A 511 16.56 29.90 -0.12
CA ARG A 511 17.92 29.41 -0.29
C ARG A 511 17.74 27.90 -0.41
N GLU A 512 17.98 27.36 -1.60
CA GLU A 512 18.25 25.93 -1.72
C GLU A 512 19.33 25.62 -0.66
N PRO A 513 19.07 24.70 0.28
CA PRO A 513 20.17 24.13 1.02
C PRO A 513 21.01 23.36 -0.01
N GLU A 514 22.22 23.85 -0.28
CA GLU A 514 23.28 23.00 -0.81
C GLU A 514 23.50 21.88 0.21
N LEU A 515 22.91 20.70 -0.07
CA LEU A 515 23.30 19.42 0.49
C LEU A 515 23.08 18.33 -0.56
#